data_AF-A0A9P5QU46-F1
#
_entry.id   AF-A0A9P5QU46-F1
#
_cell.length_a   1.000
_cell.length_b   1.000
_cell.length_c   1.000
_cell.angle_alpha   90.00
_cell.angle_beta   90.00
_cell.angle_gamma   90.00
#
_symmetry.space_group_name_H-M   'P 1'
#
loop_
_entity.id
_entity.type
_entity.pdbx_description
1 polymer ?
#
loop_
_entity_poly.entity_id
_entity_poly.type
_entity_poly.pdbx_seq_one_letter_code
_entity_poly.pdbx_strand_id
1 'polypeptide(L)'
;MANPNKTFDTLTEDLIAILASYLEPMDMVHLGATCKHLSNSINRQEVWEEKAIDDFGDRFAITAILDSAGLDLGDQNKPEPNDWHEYYKERHLAMAQMNKDSDAQIAKSEKDYEEAQELLKGFQSTGEIDSLSDAARLMVGILDNFPGHAGCYHLLGFALYVLNELEDALSLLEIGSMVDPNYEPIIELTNEIQRLLDGYGSTMTEGAPLLNSAKELSVPLKTALTAIFNNFDKDHDGSLSPAELSEFVYKTNGSRPPAAFLTQMGLQFGKDAKGYLTLEGFFNFFLEQTLEDPIETRRDLEKHGWDGDRLVRCDVARNA
;
A
#
# COMPACT_ATOMS: atom_id res chain seq x y z
N MET A 1 -36.72 -29.04 38.08
CA MET A 1 -37.26 -28.42 36.85
C MET A 1 -36.10 -27.72 36.16
N ALA A 2 -35.56 -28.31 35.09
CA ALA A 2 -34.57 -27.63 34.26
C ALA A 2 -35.28 -26.50 33.52
N ASN A 3 -34.74 -25.30 33.59
CA ASN A 3 -35.32 -24.10 32.97
C ASN A 3 -35.13 -24.21 31.44
N PRO A 4 -36.21 -24.34 30.64
CA PRO A 4 -36.09 -24.67 29.21
C PRO A 4 -35.59 -23.52 28.32
N ASN A 5 -35.32 -22.33 28.88
CA ASN A 5 -34.96 -21.12 28.13
C ASN A 5 -33.45 -20.79 28.08
N LYS A 6 -32.56 -21.73 28.42
CA LYS A 6 -31.12 -21.43 28.57
C LYS A 6 -30.24 -21.70 27.34
N THR A 7 -30.78 -22.14 26.20
CA THR A 7 -29.96 -22.62 25.08
C THR A 7 -29.37 -21.53 24.19
N PHE A 8 -29.98 -20.33 24.11
CA PHE A 8 -29.47 -19.24 23.26
C PHE A 8 -28.71 -18.15 24.02
N ASP A 9 -28.90 -18.04 25.35
CA ASP A 9 -28.12 -17.13 26.21
C ASP A 9 -26.64 -17.58 26.39
N THR A 10 -26.24 -18.69 25.76
CA THR A 10 -24.89 -19.27 25.85
C THR A 10 -24.08 -19.12 24.57
N LEU A 11 -24.64 -18.54 23.50
CA LEU A 11 -23.88 -18.25 22.29
C LEU A 11 -22.89 -17.13 22.59
N THR A 12 -21.62 -17.35 22.25
CA THR A 12 -20.59 -16.32 22.35
C THR A 12 -20.75 -15.31 21.21
N GLU A 13 -20.24 -14.09 21.41
CA GLU A 13 -20.24 -13.06 20.36
C GLU A 13 -19.59 -13.58 19.07
N ASP A 14 -18.47 -14.31 19.17
CA ASP A 14 -17.78 -14.91 18.02
C ASP A 14 -18.68 -15.88 17.23
N LEU A 15 -19.47 -16.70 17.92
CA LEU A 15 -20.40 -17.61 17.25
C LEU A 15 -21.58 -16.86 16.61
N ILE A 16 -21.99 -15.74 17.19
CA ILE A 16 -23.04 -14.88 16.64
C ILE A 16 -22.54 -14.21 15.36
N ALA A 17 -21.30 -13.71 15.33
CA ALA A 17 -20.68 -13.16 14.13
C ALA A 17 -20.57 -14.21 13.01
N ILE A 18 -20.08 -15.41 13.34
CA ILE A 18 -20.03 -16.53 12.38
C ILE A 18 -21.43 -16.89 11.87
N LEU A 19 -22.45 -16.91 12.72
CA LEU A 19 -23.81 -17.16 12.26
C LEU A 19 -24.32 -16.04 11.35
N ALA A 20 -24.05 -14.78 11.70
CA ALA A 20 -24.47 -13.63 10.92
C ALA A 20 -23.89 -13.64 9.49
N SER A 21 -22.63 -14.08 9.31
CA SER A 21 -22.03 -14.14 7.97
C SER A 21 -22.76 -15.13 7.03
N TYR A 22 -23.35 -16.20 7.55
CA TYR A 22 -24.10 -17.17 6.74
C TYR A 22 -25.60 -16.89 6.56
N LEU A 23 -26.18 -15.97 7.33
CA LEU A 23 -27.63 -15.74 7.33
C LEU A 23 -28.04 -14.67 6.33
N GLU A 24 -29.20 -14.85 5.70
CA GLU A 24 -29.86 -13.77 4.98
C GLU A 24 -30.36 -12.68 5.95
N PRO A 25 -30.60 -11.44 5.49
CA PRO A 25 -30.98 -10.33 6.37
C PRO A 25 -32.25 -10.61 7.17
N MET A 26 -33.23 -11.26 6.55
CA MET A 26 -34.47 -11.65 7.22
C MET A 26 -34.23 -12.71 8.30
N ASP A 27 -33.30 -13.63 8.07
CA ASP A 27 -32.96 -14.66 9.05
C ASP A 27 -32.18 -14.10 10.22
N MET A 28 -31.34 -13.07 10.00
CA MET A 28 -30.71 -12.32 11.09
C MET A 28 -31.76 -11.61 11.96
N VAL A 29 -32.78 -11.01 11.36
CA VAL A 29 -33.89 -10.40 12.09
C VAL A 29 -34.66 -11.46 12.89
N HIS A 30 -34.95 -12.62 12.30
CA HIS A 30 -35.61 -13.73 13.00
C HIS A 30 -34.76 -14.28 14.15
N LEU A 31 -33.44 -14.42 13.95
CA LEU A 31 -32.50 -14.86 14.98
C LEU A 31 -32.47 -13.86 16.14
N GLY A 32 -32.39 -12.57 15.84
CA GLY A 32 -32.45 -11.50 16.84
C GLY A 32 -33.78 -11.48 17.59
N ALA A 33 -34.90 -11.84 16.95
CA ALA A 33 -36.21 -11.89 17.59
C ALA A 33 -36.35 -13.05 18.61
N THR A 34 -35.44 -14.03 18.62
CA THR A 34 -35.55 -15.19 19.51
C THR A 34 -35.21 -14.87 20.98
N CYS A 35 -34.27 -13.95 21.25
CA CYS A 35 -34.01 -13.46 22.59
C CYS A 35 -33.33 -12.07 22.60
N LYS A 36 -33.41 -11.38 23.74
CA LYS A 36 -32.85 -10.02 23.90
C LYS A 36 -31.34 -9.97 23.72
N HIS A 37 -30.61 -11.01 24.15
CA HIS A 37 -29.16 -11.07 24.00
C HIS A 37 -28.78 -11.08 22.51
N LEU A 38 -29.35 -12.00 21.73
CA LEU A 38 -29.12 -12.08 20.28
C LEU A 38 -29.57 -10.82 19.55
N SER A 39 -30.71 -10.24 19.95
CA SER A 39 -31.16 -8.95 19.40
C SER A 39 -30.10 -7.86 19.59
N ASN A 40 -29.50 -7.76 20.78
CA ASN A 40 -28.48 -6.77 21.04
C ASN A 40 -27.19 -7.05 20.26
N SER A 41 -26.74 -8.31 20.22
CA SER A 41 -25.49 -8.69 19.57
C SER A 41 -25.57 -8.54 18.04
N ILE A 42 -26.68 -8.95 17.41
CA ILE A 42 -26.88 -8.83 15.95
C ILE A 42 -27.04 -7.38 15.50
N ASN A 43 -27.59 -6.50 16.33
CA ASN A 43 -27.78 -5.08 15.98
C ASN A 43 -26.53 -4.22 16.25
N ARG A 44 -25.38 -4.83 16.58
CA ARG A 44 -24.10 -4.13 16.66
C ARG A 44 -23.64 -3.72 15.26
N GLN A 45 -23.06 -2.53 15.14
CA GLN A 45 -22.59 -1.99 13.86
C GLN A 45 -21.50 -2.91 13.25
N GLU A 46 -20.58 -3.39 14.08
CA GLU A 46 -19.48 -4.27 13.65
C GLU A 46 -19.97 -5.55 12.94
N VAL A 47 -21.10 -6.13 13.38
CA VAL A 47 -21.66 -7.35 12.76
C VAL A 47 -22.20 -7.07 11.35
N TRP A 48 -22.80 -5.90 11.14
CA TRP A 48 -23.32 -5.51 9.82
C TRP A 48 -22.21 -5.02 8.89
N GLU A 49 -21.15 -4.43 9.44
CA GLU A 49 -19.93 -4.09 8.72
C GLU A 49 -19.25 -5.34 8.18
N GLU A 50 -18.91 -6.30 9.06
CA GLU A 50 -18.31 -7.59 8.66
C GLU A 50 -19.18 -8.29 7.61
N LYS A 51 -20.50 -8.31 7.83
CA LYS A 51 -21.42 -8.92 6.87
C LYS A 51 -21.46 -8.17 5.53
N ALA A 52 -21.43 -6.84 5.54
CA ALA A 52 -21.40 -6.06 4.31
C ALA A 52 -20.10 -6.29 3.53
N ILE A 53 -18.98 -6.41 4.23
CA ILE A 53 -17.68 -6.73 3.63
C ILE A 53 -17.68 -8.15 3.05
N ASP A 54 -18.19 -9.13 3.79
CA ASP A 54 -18.27 -10.52 3.33
C ASP A 54 -19.17 -10.66 2.08
N ASP A 55 -20.34 -10.00 2.09
CA ASP A 55 -21.34 -10.14 1.02
C ASP A 55 -21.04 -9.25 -0.20
N PHE A 56 -20.42 -8.08 0.00
CA PHE A 56 -20.27 -7.05 -1.04
C PHE A 56 -18.83 -6.61 -1.32
N GLY A 57 -17.85 -7.15 -0.60
CA GLY A 57 -16.45 -6.73 -0.66
C GLY A 57 -16.16 -5.45 0.13
N ASP A 58 -14.93 -5.29 0.59
CA ASP A 58 -14.46 -4.09 1.29
C ASP A 58 -14.08 -2.98 0.30
N ARG A 59 -15.11 -2.33 -0.27
CA ARG A 59 -14.92 -1.19 -1.14
C ARG A 59 -14.10 -0.08 -0.48
N PHE A 60 -14.34 0.19 0.80
CA PHE A 60 -13.81 1.37 1.47
C PHE A 60 -12.29 1.24 1.65
N ALA A 61 -11.82 0.07 2.08
CA ALA A 61 -10.39 -0.23 2.11
C ALA A 61 -9.76 -0.11 0.71
N ILE A 62 -10.39 -0.68 -0.32
CA ILE A 62 -9.88 -0.59 -1.70
C ILE A 62 -9.77 0.88 -2.14
N THR A 63 -10.81 1.69 -1.94
CA THR A 63 -10.78 3.11 -2.34
C THR A 63 -9.77 3.92 -1.53
N ALA A 64 -9.59 3.61 -0.25
CA ALA A 64 -8.61 4.29 0.60
C ALA A 64 -7.17 4.00 0.15
N ILE A 65 -6.85 2.75 -0.19
CA ILE A 65 -5.54 2.34 -0.73
C ILE A 65 -5.24 3.08 -2.05
N LEU A 66 -6.23 3.16 -2.94
CA LEU A 66 -6.04 3.81 -4.23
C LEU A 66 -5.90 5.34 -4.09
N ASP A 67 -6.66 5.96 -3.17
CA ASP A 67 -6.58 7.39 -2.87
C ASP A 67 -5.22 7.75 -2.24
N SER A 68 -4.69 6.92 -1.33
CA SER A 68 -3.34 7.12 -0.76
C SER A 68 -2.23 7.03 -1.79
N ALA A 69 -2.41 6.18 -2.82
CA ALA A 69 -1.51 6.08 -3.96
C ALA A 69 -1.66 7.23 -4.99
N GLY A 70 -2.58 8.18 -4.76
CA GLY A 70 -2.80 9.34 -5.61
C GLY A 70 -3.65 9.08 -6.85
N LEU A 71 -4.41 7.98 -6.89
CA LEU A 71 -5.37 7.70 -7.95
C LEU A 71 -6.70 8.41 -7.69
N ASP A 72 -7.11 9.29 -8.61
CA ASP A 72 -8.35 10.04 -8.46
C ASP A 72 -9.56 9.15 -8.83
N LEU A 73 -10.34 8.74 -7.85
CA LEU A 73 -11.54 7.91 -8.05
C LEU A 73 -12.84 8.72 -8.26
N GLY A 74 -12.78 10.06 -8.20
CA GLY A 74 -13.96 10.92 -8.35
C GLY A 74 -15.10 10.56 -7.39
N ASP A 75 -16.33 10.45 -7.92
CA ASP A 75 -17.55 10.17 -7.15
C ASP A 75 -17.58 8.78 -6.49
N GLN A 76 -16.60 7.91 -6.80
CA GLN A 76 -16.49 6.59 -6.18
C GLN A 76 -15.81 6.63 -4.80
N ASN A 77 -15.10 7.72 -4.46
CA ASN A 77 -14.49 7.91 -3.16
C ASN A 77 -15.56 8.39 -2.16
N LYS A 78 -16.29 7.43 -1.58
CA LYS A 78 -17.34 7.69 -0.61
C LYS A 78 -16.84 7.35 0.80
N PRO A 79 -17.14 8.18 1.81
CA PRO A 79 -16.82 7.84 3.18
C PRO A 79 -17.62 6.61 3.64
N GLU A 80 -17.07 5.91 4.62
CA GLU A 80 -17.77 4.81 5.30
C GLU A 80 -19.14 5.25 5.85
N PRO A 81 -20.13 4.35 5.86
CA PRO A 81 -21.44 4.64 6.40
C PRO A 81 -21.40 4.75 7.93
N ASN A 82 -22.15 5.71 8.48
CA ASN A 82 -22.34 5.80 9.93
C ASN A 82 -23.34 4.75 10.48
N ASP A 83 -24.09 4.08 9.58
CA ASP A 83 -25.03 3.02 9.91
C ASP A 83 -24.92 1.87 8.89
N TRP A 84 -24.11 0.87 9.23
CA TRP A 84 -23.84 -0.31 8.44
C TRP A 84 -25.07 -1.18 8.20
N HIS A 85 -26.02 -1.19 9.14
CA HIS A 85 -27.25 -1.95 8.97
C HIS A 85 -28.14 -1.35 7.88
N GLU A 86 -28.28 -0.02 7.83
CA GLU A 86 -29.04 0.62 6.76
C GLU A 86 -28.29 0.54 5.42
N TYR A 87 -26.97 0.76 5.43
CA TYR A 87 -26.12 0.56 4.25
C TYR A 87 -26.28 -0.84 3.66
N TYR A 88 -26.21 -1.88 4.51
CA TYR A 88 -26.37 -3.27 4.09
C TYR A 88 -27.73 -3.47 3.41
N LYS A 89 -28.83 -2.98 4.00
CA LYS A 89 -30.17 -3.11 3.42
C LYS A 89 -30.29 -2.45 2.05
N GLU A 90 -29.78 -1.23 1.91
CA GLU A 90 -29.80 -0.49 0.65
C GLU A 90 -29.04 -1.25 -0.43
N ARG A 91 -27.84 -1.77 -0.11
CA ARG A 91 -27.01 -2.56 -1.03
C ARG A 91 -27.64 -3.89 -1.39
N HIS A 92 -28.16 -4.63 -0.42
CA HIS A 92 -28.86 -5.88 -0.64
C HIS A 92 -30.07 -5.70 -1.57
N LEU A 93 -30.86 -4.65 -1.35
CA LEU A 93 -31.99 -4.31 -2.22
C LEU A 93 -31.54 -3.94 -3.64
N ALA A 94 -30.46 -3.15 -3.76
CA ALA A 94 -29.90 -2.76 -5.06
C ALA A 94 -29.44 -4.00 -5.85
N MET A 95 -28.73 -4.93 -5.22
CA MET A 95 -28.29 -6.17 -5.86
C MET A 95 -29.46 -7.08 -6.25
N ALA A 96 -30.48 -7.20 -5.39
CA ALA A 96 -31.69 -7.96 -5.72
C ALA A 96 -32.46 -7.38 -6.92
N GLN A 97 -32.41 -6.07 -7.14
CA GLN A 97 -32.96 -5.43 -8.33
C GLN A 97 -32.07 -5.65 -9.57
N MET A 98 -30.76 -5.56 -9.42
CA MET A 98 -29.79 -5.80 -10.50
C MET A 98 -29.83 -7.22 -11.05
N ASN A 99 -30.08 -8.23 -10.20
CA ASN A 99 -30.23 -9.63 -10.62
C ASN A 99 -31.36 -9.87 -11.64
N LYS A 100 -32.26 -8.90 -11.86
CA LYS A 100 -33.29 -8.97 -12.91
C LYS A 100 -32.75 -8.68 -14.32
N ASP A 101 -31.60 -8.01 -14.43
CA ASP A 101 -30.90 -7.63 -15.67
C ASP A 101 -29.44 -8.16 -15.65
N SER A 102 -29.21 -9.35 -15.08
CA SER A 102 -27.86 -9.89 -14.86
C SER A 102 -27.02 -9.94 -16.13
N ASP A 103 -27.59 -10.36 -17.24
CA ASP A 103 -26.87 -10.54 -18.50
C ASP A 103 -26.36 -9.19 -19.06
N ALA A 104 -27.14 -8.12 -18.91
CA ALA A 104 -26.74 -6.79 -19.34
C ALA A 104 -25.62 -6.23 -18.45
N GLN A 105 -25.65 -6.52 -17.15
CA GLN A 105 -24.60 -6.10 -16.22
C GLN A 105 -23.30 -6.88 -16.45
N ILE A 106 -23.38 -8.18 -16.71
CA ILE A 106 -22.21 -9.01 -17.05
C ILE A 106 -21.57 -8.47 -18.33
N ALA A 107 -22.35 -8.27 -19.40
CA ALA A 107 -21.83 -7.74 -20.66
C ALA A 107 -21.21 -6.34 -20.50
N LYS A 108 -21.78 -5.50 -19.63
CA LYS A 108 -21.20 -4.20 -19.30
C LYS A 108 -19.87 -4.37 -18.56
N SER A 109 -19.80 -5.22 -17.54
CA SER A 109 -18.57 -5.45 -16.77
C SER A 109 -17.45 -6.04 -17.63
N GLU A 110 -17.75 -6.92 -18.58
CA GLU A 110 -16.77 -7.44 -19.54
C GLU A 110 -16.20 -6.32 -20.40
N LYS A 111 -17.06 -5.43 -20.90
CA LYS A 111 -16.64 -4.27 -21.69
C LYS A 111 -15.80 -3.28 -20.86
N ASP A 112 -16.25 -2.96 -19.64
CA ASP A 112 -15.53 -2.06 -18.74
C ASP A 112 -14.16 -2.65 -18.35
N TYR A 113 -14.07 -3.99 -18.23
CA TYR A 113 -12.82 -4.70 -17.98
C TYR A 113 -11.86 -4.66 -19.18
N GLU A 114 -12.37 -4.88 -20.41
CA GLU A 114 -11.59 -4.73 -21.64
C GLU A 114 -11.06 -3.30 -21.80
N GLU A 115 -11.90 -2.29 -21.54
CA GLU A 115 -11.53 -0.87 -21.61
C GLU A 115 -10.41 -0.53 -20.62
N ALA A 116 -10.48 -1.02 -19.38
CA ALA A 116 -9.40 -0.85 -18.41
C ALA A 116 -8.07 -1.48 -18.88
N GLN A 117 -8.12 -2.66 -19.50
CA GLN A 117 -6.92 -3.29 -20.08
C GLN A 117 -6.32 -2.45 -21.21
N GLU A 118 -7.15 -1.80 -22.04
CA GLU A 118 -6.68 -0.89 -23.09
C GLU A 118 -6.04 0.36 -22.52
N LEU A 119 -6.63 0.96 -21.48
CA LEU A 119 -6.06 2.11 -20.76
C LEU A 119 -4.69 1.79 -20.18
N LEU A 120 -4.54 0.64 -19.53
CA LEU A 120 -3.25 0.21 -18.96
C LEU A 120 -2.18 -0.05 -20.03
N LYS A 121 -2.55 -0.62 -21.19
CA LYS A 121 -1.64 -0.77 -22.34
C LYS A 121 -1.25 0.59 -22.94
N GLY A 122 -2.20 1.52 -23.01
CA GLY A 122 -1.97 2.89 -23.44
C GLY A 122 -0.96 3.60 -22.54
N PHE A 123 -1.15 3.51 -21.23
CA PHE A 123 -0.24 4.04 -20.22
C PHE A 123 1.21 3.57 -20.43
N GLN A 124 1.44 2.27 -20.71
CA GLN A 124 2.80 1.76 -20.96
C GLN A 124 3.50 2.45 -22.15
N SER A 125 2.73 3.02 -23.07
CA SER A 125 3.25 3.75 -24.24
C SER A 125 3.37 5.26 -24.00
N THR A 126 2.46 5.86 -23.22
CA THR A 126 2.35 7.33 -23.08
C THR A 126 2.83 7.86 -21.73
N GLY A 127 2.77 7.05 -20.67
CA GLY A 127 3.05 7.44 -19.29
C GLY A 127 1.97 8.32 -18.64
N GLU A 128 0.77 8.39 -19.23
CA GLU A 128 -0.32 9.27 -18.77
C GLU A 128 -1.02 8.69 -17.53
N ILE A 129 -0.72 9.24 -16.34
CA ILE A 129 -1.26 8.79 -15.04
C ILE A 129 -2.80 8.78 -15.00
N ASP A 130 -3.46 9.69 -15.72
CA ASP A 130 -4.93 9.72 -15.82
C ASP A 130 -5.51 8.37 -16.31
N SER A 131 -4.77 7.64 -17.16
CA SER A 131 -5.17 6.31 -17.63
C SER A 131 -5.20 5.27 -16.50
N LEU A 132 -4.32 5.41 -15.50
CA LEU A 132 -4.34 4.54 -14.30
C LEU A 132 -5.55 4.85 -13.42
N SER A 133 -5.87 6.14 -13.26
CA SER A 133 -7.04 6.57 -12.48
C SER A 133 -8.35 6.11 -13.14
N ASP A 134 -8.46 6.25 -14.46
CA ASP A 134 -9.65 5.79 -15.19
C ASP A 134 -9.78 4.26 -15.16
N ALA A 135 -8.68 3.51 -15.32
CA ALA A 135 -8.69 2.06 -15.15
C ALA A 135 -9.12 1.65 -13.74
N ALA A 136 -8.62 2.33 -12.70
CA ALA A 136 -8.99 2.05 -11.31
C ALA A 136 -10.49 2.29 -11.05
N ARG A 137 -11.06 3.39 -11.58
CA ARG A 137 -12.50 3.66 -11.49
C ARG A 137 -13.36 2.57 -12.14
N LEU A 138 -12.93 2.04 -13.29
CA LEU A 138 -13.64 0.93 -13.95
C LEU A 138 -13.60 -0.33 -13.08
N MET A 139 -12.43 -0.66 -12.53
CA MET A 139 -12.25 -1.84 -11.68
C MET A 139 -13.07 -1.77 -10.39
N VAL A 140 -13.03 -0.63 -9.68
CA VAL A 140 -13.86 -0.41 -8.48
C VAL A 140 -15.35 -0.46 -8.82
N GLY A 141 -15.75 0.09 -9.97
CA GLY A 141 -17.13 0.01 -10.45
C GLY A 141 -17.61 -1.41 -10.78
N ILE A 142 -16.72 -2.29 -11.23
CA ILE A 142 -17.03 -3.71 -11.44
C ILE A 142 -17.14 -4.42 -10.09
N LEU A 143 -16.19 -4.20 -9.19
CA LEU A 143 -16.16 -4.81 -7.85
C LEU A 143 -17.38 -4.43 -7.00
N ASP A 144 -17.97 -3.26 -7.23
CA ASP A 144 -19.25 -2.85 -6.62
C ASP A 144 -20.41 -3.84 -6.87
N ASN A 145 -20.35 -4.64 -7.93
CA ASN A 145 -21.40 -5.61 -8.28
C ASN A 145 -20.87 -7.05 -8.33
N PHE A 146 -19.58 -7.20 -8.61
CA PHE A 146 -18.90 -8.48 -8.76
C PHE A 146 -17.63 -8.51 -7.87
N PRO A 147 -17.77 -8.49 -6.53
CA PRO A 147 -16.63 -8.48 -5.62
C PRO A 147 -15.76 -9.73 -5.76
N GLY A 148 -16.30 -10.81 -6.33
CA GLY A 148 -15.59 -12.04 -6.67
C GLY A 148 -14.76 -11.99 -7.96
N HIS A 149 -14.62 -10.84 -8.62
CA HIS A 149 -13.88 -10.73 -9.88
C HIS A 149 -12.37 -10.58 -9.66
N ALA A 150 -11.65 -11.70 -9.52
CA ALA A 150 -10.20 -11.75 -9.27
C ALA A 150 -9.36 -10.86 -10.22
N GLY A 151 -9.72 -10.81 -11.50
CA GLY A 151 -9.03 -9.97 -12.49
C GLY A 151 -9.01 -8.48 -12.15
N CYS A 152 -10.01 -7.97 -11.40
CA CYS A 152 -10.05 -6.56 -11.02
C CYS A 152 -8.98 -6.24 -9.98
N TYR A 153 -8.81 -7.10 -8.99
CA TYR A 153 -7.74 -6.98 -7.98
C TYR A 153 -6.35 -7.07 -8.62
N HIS A 154 -6.18 -7.93 -9.62
CA HIS A 154 -4.94 -7.97 -10.41
C HIS A 154 -4.65 -6.64 -11.10
N LEU A 155 -5.62 -6.05 -11.81
CA LEU A 155 -5.40 -4.78 -12.53
C LEU A 155 -5.19 -3.60 -11.59
N LEU A 156 -5.86 -3.57 -10.43
CA LEU A 156 -5.61 -2.57 -9.39
C LEU A 156 -4.23 -2.73 -8.75
N GLY A 157 -3.84 -3.97 -8.40
CA GLY A 157 -2.49 -4.28 -7.91
C GLY A 157 -1.42 -3.93 -8.94
N PHE A 158 -1.68 -4.14 -10.24
CA PHE A 158 -0.79 -3.71 -11.31
C PHE A 158 -0.66 -2.18 -11.41
N ALA A 159 -1.76 -1.43 -11.26
CA ALA A 159 -1.70 0.02 -11.25
C ALA A 159 -0.84 0.55 -10.10
N LEU A 160 -1.00 -0.01 -8.90
CA LEU A 160 -0.18 0.32 -7.73
C LEU A 160 1.29 -0.10 -7.90
N TYR A 161 1.53 -1.28 -8.48
CA TYR A 161 2.88 -1.75 -8.82
C TYR A 161 3.61 -0.75 -9.72
N VAL A 162 2.94 -0.26 -10.76
CA VAL A 162 3.48 0.74 -11.69
C VAL A 162 3.75 2.08 -11.01
N LEU A 163 2.94 2.46 -10.02
CA LEU A 163 3.14 3.64 -9.18
C LEU A 163 4.22 3.43 -8.10
N ASN A 164 4.82 2.24 -8.02
CA ASN A 164 5.80 1.82 -7.02
C ASN A 164 5.24 1.78 -5.58
N GLU A 165 3.92 1.62 -5.43
CA GLU A 165 3.23 1.40 -4.16
C GLU A 165 3.11 -0.11 -3.89
N LEU A 166 4.25 -0.73 -3.57
CA LEU A 166 4.39 -2.20 -3.58
C LEU A 166 3.63 -2.90 -2.45
N GLU A 167 3.60 -2.34 -1.24
CA GLU A 167 2.87 -2.92 -0.09
C GLU A 167 1.35 -2.83 -0.28
N ASP A 168 0.88 -1.69 -0.79
CA ASP A 168 -0.51 -1.46 -1.16
C ASP A 168 -0.93 -2.39 -2.31
N ALA A 169 -0.07 -2.59 -3.31
CA ALA A 169 -0.28 -3.57 -4.37
C ALA A 169 -0.44 -4.99 -3.80
N LEU A 170 0.43 -5.43 -2.87
CA LEU A 170 0.32 -6.73 -2.22
C LEU A 170 -0.98 -6.88 -1.42
N SER A 171 -1.41 -5.81 -0.73
CA SER A 171 -2.66 -5.80 0.03
C SER A 171 -3.88 -6.09 -0.87
N LEU A 172 -3.95 -5.46 -2.05
CA LEU A 172 -5.02 -5.75 -3.02
C LEU A 172 -4.92 -7.14 -3.64
N LEU A 173 -3.71 -7.60 -3.93
CA LEU A 173 -3.49 -8.93 -4.50
C LEU A 173 -3.81 -10.06 -3.49
N GLU A 174 -3.61 -9.82 -2.19
CA GLU A 174 -4.02 -10.72 -1.13
C GLU A 174 -5.54 -10.87 -1.10
N ILE A 175 -6.29 -9.76 -1.17
CA ILE A 175 -7.77 -9.80 -1.27
C ILE A 175 -8.19 -10.59 -2.52
N GLY A 176 -7.56 -10.31 -3.67
CA GLY A 176 -7.84 -11.06 -4.90
C GLY A 176 -7.51 -12.56 -4.79
N SER A 177 -6.48 -12.93 -4.02
CA SER A 177 -6.11 -14.33 -3.75
C SER A 177 -7.12 -15.03 -2.83
N MET A 178 -7.75 -14.30 -1.90
CA MET A 178 -8.85 -14.85 -1.09
C MET A 178 -10.09 -15.15 -1.95
N VAL A 179 -10.31 -14.35 -3.00
CA VAL A 179 -11.39 -14.51 -3.96
C VAL A 179 -11.15 -15.68 -4.92
N ASP A 180 -9.99 -15.73 -5.58
CA ASP A 180 -9.58 -16.85 -6.43
C ASP A 180 -8.11 -17.21 -6.19
N PRO A 181 -7.85 -18.22 -5.34
CA PRO A 181 -6.48 -18.65 -4.99
C PRO A 181 -5.67 -19.20 -6.16
N ASN A 182 -6.30 -19.53 -7.30
CA ASN A 182 -5.63 -20.12 -8.46
C ASN A 182 -5.55 -19.15 -9.65
N TYR A 183 -5.88 -17.88 -9.46
CA TYR A 183 -5.80 -16.89 -10.52
C TYR A 183 -4.34 -16.52 -10.81
N GLU A 184 -3.76 -17.19 -11.81
CA GLU A 184 -2.33 -17.11 -12.15
C GLU A 184 -1.76 -15.69 -12.25
N PRO A 185 -2.44 -14.69 -12.86
CA PRO A 185 -1.90 -13.33 -12.94
C PRO A 185 -1.63 -12.68 -11.57
N ILE A 186 -2.47 -12.96 -10.55
CA ILE A 186 -2.22 -12.48 -9.19
C ILE A 186 -0.98 -13.15 -8.61
N ILE A 187 -0.85 -14.47 -8.80
CA ILE A 187 0.29 -15.25 -8.31
C ILE A 187 1.59 -14.75 -8.95
N GLU A 188 1.59 -14.52 -10.26
CA GLU A 188 2.75 -14.01 -11.01
C GLU A 188 3.16 -12.63 -10.52
N LEU A 189 2.21 -11.68 -10.43
CA LEU A 189 2.50 -10.31 -9.99
C LEU A 189 2.91 -10.25 -8.52
N THR A 190 2.27 -11.03 -7.65
CA THR A 190 2.66 -11.15 -6.23
C THR A 190 4.10 -11.65 -6.12
N ASN A 191 4.47 -12.68 -6.89
CA ASN A 191 5.83 -13.19 -6.90
C ASN A 191 6.82 -12.17 -7.50
N GLU A 192 6.43 -11.38 -8.49
CA GLU A 192 7.26 -10.33 -9.05
C GLU A 192 7.51 -9.22 -8.02
N ILE A 193 6.46 -8.71 -7.39
CA ILE A 193 6.56 -7.70 -6.33
C ILE A 193 7.36 -8.25 -5.15
N GLN A 194 7.09 -9.48 -4.71
CA GLN A 194 7.85 -10.11 -3.65
C GLN A 194 9.30 -10.32 -4.06
N ARG A 195 9.61 -10.69 -5.30
CA ARG A 195 11.01 -10.74 -5.79
C ARG A 195 11.64 -9.37 -5.92
N LEU A 196 10.87 -8.29 -6.06
CA LEU A 196 11.42 -6.94 -6.01
C LEU A 196 11.69 -6.57 -4.56
N LEU A 197 10.74 -6.74 -3.66
CA LEU A 197 10.91 -6.52 -2.22
C LEU A 197 12.02 -7.40 -1.63
N ASP A 198 12.10 -8.67 -2.04
CA ASP A 198 13.17 -9.60 -1.74
C ASP A 198 14.40 -9.28 -2.58
N GLY A 199 14.30 -8.81 -3.81
CA GLY A 199 15.47 -8.31 -4.57
C GLY A 199 16.14 -7.13 -3.86
N TYR A 200 15.34 -6.36 -3.13
CA TYR A 200 15.69 -5.28 -2.21
C TYR A 200 15.86 -5.76 -0.75
N GLY A 201 15.61 -7.04 -0.44
CA GLY A 201 15.45 -7.58 0.93
C GLY A 201 16.03 -8.98 1.20
N SER A 202 16.60 -9.65 0.19
CA SER A 202 17.22 -10.99 0.23
C SER A 202 18.59 -10.97 0.90
N THR A 203 18.97 -9.82 1.44
CA THR A 203 20.13 -9.63 2.30
C THR A 203 19.72 -9.30 3.73
N MET A 204 18.43 -9.29 4.08
CA MET A 204 17.99 -8.95 5.45
C MET A 204 18.26 -10.02 6.51
N THR A 205 19.10 -11.02 6.23
CA THR A 205 19.75 -11.81 7.29
C THR A 205 21.29 -11.77 7.29
N GLU A 206 21.94 -11.11 6.31
CA GLU A 206 23.42 -11.01 6.26
C GLU A 206 23.96 -9.68 5.67
N GLY A 207 23.13 -8.67 5.45
CA GLY A 207 23.56 -7.34 5.02
C GLY A 207 24.44 -6.69 6.09
N ALA A 208 25.46 -5.95 5.67
CA ALA A 208 26.29 -5.19 6.57
C ALA A 208 25.39 -4.26 7.42
N PRO A 209 25.62 -4.20 8.75
CA PRO A 209 24.73 -3.48 9.64
C PRO A 209 24.78 -1.99 9.30
N LEU A 210 23.62 -1.34 9.16
CA LEU A 210 23.55 0.11 8.96
C LEU A 210 23.80 0.87 10.26
N LEU A 211 23.37 0.31 11.40
CA LEU A 211 23.56 0.88 12.72
C LEU A 211 24.43 -0.03 13.61
N ASN A 212 25.16 0.58 14.54
CA ASN A 212 25.86 -0.14 15.60
C ASN A 212 24.92 -0.46 16.77
N SER A 213 25.42 -1.19 17.78
CA SER A 213 24.64 -1.53 18.98
C SER A 213 24.14 -0.32 19.80
N ALA A 214 24.71 0.86 19.59
CA ALA A 214 24.31 2.12 20.22
C ALA A 214 23.31 2.93 19.38
N LYS A 215 22.77 2.37 18.29
CA LYS A 215 21.90 3.05 17.31
C LYS A 215 22.54 4.25 16.62
N GLU A 216 23.86 4.24 16.45
CA GLU A 216 24.57 5.21 15.60
C GLU A 216 24.91 4.57 14.25
N LEU A 217 25.15 5.37 13.21
CA LEU A 217 25.59 4.83 11.92
C LEU A 217 26.84 3.95 12.08
N SER A 218 26.81 2.78 11.46
CA SER A 218 27.89 1.81 11.48
C SER A 218 29.14 2.34 10.77
N VAL A 219 30.29 1.78 11.10
CA VAL A 219 31.56 2.15 10.46
C VAL A 219 31.53 1.93 8.94
N PRO A 220 31.03 0.79 8.41
CA PRO A 220 30.89 0.59 6.97
C PRO A 220 29.98 1.64 6.30
N LEU A 221 28.85 1.97 6.91
CA LEU A 221 27.93 2.96 6.35
C LEU A 221 28.55 4.37 6.35
N LYS A 222 29.18 4.78 7.45
CA LYS A 222 29.93 6.04 7.50
C LYS A 222 31.01 6.10 6.42
N THR A 223 31.68 4.99 6.14
CA THR A 223 32.70 4.90 5.09
C THR A 223 32.08 5.13 3.70
N ALA A 224 30.96 4.48 3.41
CA ALA A 224 30.23 4.66 2.15
C ALA A 224 29.74 6.11 1.98
N LEU A 225 29.08 6.64 3.00
CA LEU A 225 28.56 8.01 3.01
C LEU A 225 29.68 9.06 2.88
N THR A 226 30.84 8.85 3.52
CA THR A 226 32.01 9.74 3.36
C THR A 226 32.48 9.78 1.91
N ALA A 227 32.54 8.62 1.24
CA ALA A 227 32.98 8.53 -0.14
C ALA A 227 31.95 9.12 -1.12
N ILE A 228 30.66 9.00 -0.81
CA ILE A 228 29.59 9.70 -1.54
C ILE A 228 29.74 11.21 -1.36
N PHE A 229 29.83 11.68 -0.11
CA PHE A 229 30.01 13.09 0.22
C PHE A 229 31.19 13.71 -0.53
N ASN A 230 32.37 13.08 -0.46
CA ASN A 230 33.58 13.55 -1.14
C ASN A 230 33.48 13.56 -2.67
N ASN A 231 32.53 12.81 -3.26
CA ASN A 231 32.28 12.86 -4.70
C ASN A 231 31.51 14.13 -5.11
N PHE A 232 30.74 14.70 -4.18
CA PHE A 232 29.97 15.93 -4.39
C PHE A 232 30.66 17.18 -3.87
N ASP A 233 31.47 17.08 -2.81
CA ASP A 233 32.35 18.14 -2.33
C ASP A 233 33.48 18.39 -3.34
N LYS A 234 33.23 19.28 -4.31
CA LYS A 234 34.11 19.54 -5.46
C LYS A 234 35.27 20.45 -5.09
N ASP A 235 35.06 21.36 -4.15
CA ASP A 235 36.11 22.26 -3.67
C ASP A 235 36.90 21.68 -2.49
N HIS A 236 36.48 20.52 -1.97
CA HIS A 236 37.12 19.78 -0.89
C HIS A 236 37.23 20.61 0.39
N ASP A 237 36.24 21.46 0.65
CA ASP A 237 36.18 22.31 1.83
C ASP A 237 35.56 21.60 3.06
N GLY A 238 35.13 20.35 2.88
CA GLY A 238 34.52 19.52 3.92
C GLY A 238 33.05 19.83 4.17
N SER A 239 32.43 20.66 3.30
CA SER A 239 31.02 21.04 3.35
C SER A 239 30.40 20.99 1.95
N LEU A 240 29.13 20.63 1.85
CA LEU A 240 28.39 20.72 0.59
C LEU A 240 27.73 22.09 0.49
N SER A 241 28.20 22.89 -0.47
CA SER A 241 27.53 24.12 -0.87
C SER A 241 26.12 23.84 -1.41
N PRO A 242 25.23 24.84 -1.49
CA PRO A 242 23.88 24.64 -2.02
C PRO A 242 23.86 24.04 -3.44
N ALA A 243 24.85 24.36 -4.27
CA ALA A 243 24.97 23.80 -5.61
C ALA A 243 25.31 22.31 -5.59
N GLU A 244 26.25 21.89 -4.74
CA GLU A 244 26.68 20.50 -4.62
C GLU A 244 25.61 19.65 -3.95
N LEU A 245 24.97 20.17 -2.89
CA LEU A 245 23.86 19.50 -2.23
C LEU A 245 22.65 19.37 -3.18
N SER A 246 22.35 20.40 -3.98
CA SER A 246 21.31 20.29 -5.00
C SER A 246 21.60 19.19 -6.03
N GLU A 247 22.87 19.01 -6.40
CA GLU A 247 23.27 17.96 -7.35
C GLU A 247 23.20 16.57 -6.71
N PHE A 248 23.59 16.44 -5.44
CA PHE A 248 23.39 15.22 -4.66
C PHE A 248 21.91 14.82 -4.60
N VAL A 249 21.02 15.75 -4.21
CA VAL A 249 19.59 15.46 -4.11
C VAL A 249 18.99 15.16 -5.48
N TYR A 250 19.40 15.87 -6.54
CA TYR A 250 18.95 15.58 -7.89
C TYR A 250 19.32 14.16 -8.34
N LYS A 251 20.55 13.71 -8.04
CA LYS A 251 20.97 12.35 -8.38
C LYS A 251 20.24 11.29 -7.54
N THR A 252 19.84 11.64 -6.32
CA THR A 252 19.17 10.72 -5.39
C THR A 252 17.66 10.63 -5.66
N ASN A 253 17.00 11.73 -6.01
CA ASN A 253 15.53 11.80 -6.09
C ASN A 253 15.00 12.16 -7.48
N GLY A 254 15.88 12.36 -8.47
CA GLY A 254 15.51 12.72 -9.85
C GLY A 254 14.98 14.15 -10.02
N SER A 255 14.82 14.92 -8.93
CA SER A 255 14.29 16.28 -8.95
C SER A 255 15.18 17.24 -8.15
N ARG A 256 15.25 18.51 -8.57
CA ARG A 256 16.05 19.52 -7.87
C ARG A 256 15.26 20.05 -6.67
N PRO A 257 15.84 20.06 -5.46
CA PRO A 257 15.15 20.55 -4.28
C PRO A 257 15.00 22.08 -4.31
N PRO A 258 13.95 22.63 -3.66
CA PRO A 258 13.82 24.08 -3.46
C PRO A 258 14.99 24.67 -2.66
N ALA A 259 15.38 25.92 -2.94
CA ALA A 259 16.50 26.56 -2.24
C ALA A 259 16.29 26.68 -0.71
N ALA A 260 15.05 26.81 -0.27
CA ALA A 260 14.70 26.84 1.15
C ALA A 260 15.03 25.51 1.85
N PHE A 261 14.78 24.37 1.18
CA PHE A 261 15.10 23.04 1.69
C PHE A 261 16.61 22.88 1.92
N LEU A 262 17.42 23.28 0.95
CA LEU A 262 18.90 23.21 1.04
C LEU A 262 19.44 24.00 2.25
N THR A 263 18.85 25.16 2.53
CA THR A 263 19.22 25.99 3.68
C THR A 263 18.78 25.34 5.00
N GLN A 264 17.60 24.74 5.01
CA GLN A 264 17.05 24.06 6.18
C GLN A 264 17.86 22.82 6.56
N MET A 265 18.39 22.07 5.58
CA MET A 265 19.22 20.89 5.84
C MET A 265 20.44 21.22 6.72
N GLY A 266 21.19 22.26 6.38
CA GLY A 266 22.34 22.70 7.19
C GLY A 266 21.92 23.17 8.59
N LEU A 267 20.75 23.82 8.71
CA LEU A 267 20.23 24.29 10.01
C LEU A 267 19.80 23.13 10.92
N GLN A 268 19.16 22.10 10.36
CA GLN A 268 18.62 20.98 11.12
C GLN A 268 19.71 19.98 11.51
N PHE A 269 20.61 19.65 10.58
CA PHE A 269 21.53 18.54 10.76
C PHE A 269 22.96 18.94 11.09
N GLY A 270 23.40 20.14 10.70
CA GLY A 270 24.71 20.68 11.04
C GLY A 270 25.38 21.43 9.89
N LYS A 271 25.88 22.63 10.16
CA LYS A 271 26.46 23.53 9.15
C LYS A 271 27.79 24.15 9.54
N ASP A 272 28.56 24.56 8.54
CA ASP A 272 29.81 25.29 8.71
C ASP A 272 29.58 26.80 8.96
N ALA A 273 30.67 27.57 8.98
CA ALA A 273 30.61 29.03 9.15
C ALA A 273 29.94 29.77 7.98
N LYS A 274 29.92 29.17 6.77
CA LYS A 274 29.25 29.70 5.57
C LYS A 274 27.77 29.28 5.53
N GLY A 275 27.37 28.33 6.36
CA GLY A 275 26.01 27.78 6.43
C GLY A 275 25.78 26.54 5.56
N TYR A 276 26.85 25.92 5.07
CA TYR A 276 26.85 24.75 4.18
C TYR A 276 26.80 23.45 4.99
N LEU A 277 26.23 22.39 4.42
CA LEU A 277 26.03 21.12 5.12
C LEU A 277 27.39 20.42 5.32
N THR A 278 27.80 20.23 6.57
CA THR A 278 29.06 19.53 6.88
C THR A 278 28.93 18.02 6.71
N LEU A 279 30.05 17.30 6.62
CA LEU A 279 30.04 15.83 6.64
C LEU A 279 29.36 15.25 7.90
N GLU A 280 29.55 15.88 9.06
CA GLU A 280 28.86 15.47 10.30
C GLU A 280 27.35 15.68 10.18
N GLY A 281 26.92 16.82 9.62
CA GLY A 281 25.50 17.05 9.33
C GLY A 281 24.94 16.08 8.32
N PHE A 282 25.72 15.68 7.32
CA PHE A 282 25.33 14.64 6.38
C PHE A 282 25.11 13.28 7.05
N PHE A 283 25.95 12.90 8.03
CA PHE A 283 25.70 11.70 8.84
C PHE A 283 24.46 11.82 9.71
N ASN A 284 24.20 12.98 10.31
CA ASN A 284 23.00 13.16 11.13
C ASN A 284 21.73 13.02 10.31
N PHE A 285 21.71 13.57 9.08
CA PHE A 285 20.61 13.38 8.15
C PHE A 285 20.36 11.90 7.85
N PHE A 286 21.40 11.17 7.44
CA PHE A 286 21.27 9.73 7.16
C PHE A 286 20.95 8.92 8.40
N LEU A 287 21.37 9.34 9.61
CA LEU A 287 21.00 8.67 10.84
C LEU A 287 19.49 8.76 11.12
N GLU A 288 18.91 9.95 10.97
CA GLU A 288 17.46 10.15 11.12
C GLU A 288 16.70 9.32 10.09
N GLN A 289 17.11 9.39 8.82
CA GLN A 289 16.53 8.57 7.74
C GLN A 289 16.66 7.07 8.02
N THR A 290 17.82 6.56 8.44
CA THR A 290 18.02 5.12 8.71
C THR A 290 17.21 4.63 9.92
N LEU A 291 16.97 5.50 10.90
CA LEU A 291 16.14 5.15 12.07
C LEU A 291 14.65 5.03 11.72
N GLU A 292 14.19 5.81 10.73
CA GLU A 292 12.81 5.79 10.23
C GLU A 292 12.61 4.74 9.15
N ASP A 293 13.45 4.77 8.11
CA ASP A 293 13.41 3.90 6.94
C ASP A 293 14.84 3.43 6.54
N PRO A 294 15.28 2.28 7.09
CA PRO A 294 16.57 1.69 6.73
C PRO A 294 16.62 1.19 5.28
N ILE A 295 15.47 0.93 4.63
CA ILE A 295 15.42 0.47 3.24
C ILE A 295 15.74 1.63 2.31
N GLU A 296 15.15 2.81 2.55
CA GLU A 296 15.44 4.00 1.74
C GLU A 296 16.92 4.39 1.81
N THR A 297 17.54 4.24 2.99
CA THR A 297 18.99 4.44 3.12
C THR A 297 19.78 3.55 2.16
N ARG A 298 19.42 2.27 2.02
CA ARG A 298 20.13 1.35 1.11
C ARG A 298 19.90 1.73 -0.35
N ARG A 299 18.67 2.10 -0.71
CA ARG A 299 18.32 2.58 -2.06
C ARG A 299 19.12 3.81 -2.45
N ASP A 300 19.29 4.77 -1.54
CA ASP A 300 20.09 5.96 -1.81
C ASP A 300 21.55 5.62 -2.09
N LEU A 301 22.14 4.68 -1.35
CA LEU A 301 23.50 4.20 -1.63
C LEU A 301 23.63 3.62 -3.04
N GLU A 302 22.64 2.85 -3.50
CA GLU A 302 22.62 2.24 -4.84
C GLU A 302 22.63 3.27 -5.97
N LYS A 303 21.87 4.36 -5.82
CA LYS A 303 21.85 5.49 -6.78
C LYS A 303 23.23 6.16 -6.90
N HIS A 304 24.10 5.98 -5.90
CA HIS A 304 25.47 6.47 -5.88
C HIS A 304 26.54 5.41 -6.23
N GLY A 305 26.13 4.23 -6.72
CA GLY A 305 27.04 3.18 -7.18
C GLY A 305 27.61 2.30 -6.06
N TRP A 306 26.90 2.22 -4.92
CA TRP A 306 27.22 1.33 -3.82
C TRP A 306 26.25 0.16 -3.77
N ASP A 307 26.74 -0.99 -3.33
CA ASP A 307 25.92 -2.12 -2.94
C ASP A 307 25.29 -1.76 -1.59
N GLY A 308 23.98 -1.51 -1.59
CA GLY A 308 23.23 -1.06 -0.42
C GLY A 308 23.30 -2.05 0.74
N ASP A 309 23.57 -3.32 0.45
CA ASP A 309 23.58 -4.40 1.42
C ASP A 309 24.96 -4.68 1.98
N ARG A 310 25.96 -4.75 1.11
CA ARG A 310 27.35 -5.02 1.50
C ARG A 310 28.11 -3.77 1.91
N LEU A 311 27.57 -2.58 1.62
CA LEU A 311 28.19 -1.28 1.87
C LEU A 311 29.58 -1.16 1.22
N VAL A 312 29.70 -1.68 -0.01
CA VAL A 312 30.91 -1.62 -0.85
C VAL A 312 30.59 -0.99 -2.20
N ARG A 313 31.59 -0.42 -2.90
CA ARG A 313 31.37 0.07 -4.27
C ARG A 313 31.07 -1.07 -5.24
N CYS A 314 30.06 -0.90 -6.08
CA CYS A 314 29.66 -1.89 -7.10
C CYS A 314 30.78 -2.19 -8.11
N ASP A 315 31.70 -1.25 -8.33
CA ASP A 315 32.88 -1.42 -9.20
C ASP A 315 33.84 -2.52 -8.70
N VAL A 316 33.83 -2.79 -7.39
CA VAL A 316 34.70 -3.77 -6.73
C VAL A 316 34.02 -5.15 -6.64
N ALA A 317 32.69 -5.19 -6.56
CA ALA A 317 31.90 -6.41 -6.36
C ALA A 317 31.88 -7.35 -7.58
N ARG A 318 32.26 -6.89 -8.78
CA ARG A 318 32.33 -7.74 -10.00
C ARG A 318 33.59 -8.60 -10.10
N ASN A 319 34.57 -8.46 -9.20
CA ASN A 319 35.85 -9.16 -9.23
C ASN A 319 36.18 -9.92 -7.92
N ALA A 320 35.18 -10.14 -7.05
CA ALA A 320 35.33 -10.89 -5.80
C ALA A 320 34.48 -12.17 -5.82
#